data_AF-A0A660XD91-F1
#
_entry.id   AF-A0A660XD91-F1
#
_cell.length_a   1.000
_cell.length_b   1.000
_cell.length_c   1.000
_cell.angle_alpha   90.00
_cell.angle_beta   90.00
_cell.angle_gamma   90.00
#
_symmetry.space_group_name_H-M   'P 1'
#
loop_
_entity.id
_entity.type
_entity.pdbx_description
1 polymer ?
#
loop_
_entity_poly.entity_id
_entity_poly.type
_entity_poly.pdbx_seq_one_letter_code
_entity_poly.pdbx_strand_id
1 'polypeptide(L)' 'MEPFSWGYTLMMYLRGIGWAIVAAIGFSFGVGLAIKVFDWLSTSIDEWEEIKKGNIGVALIIVSLILMVGLLVYKVI' A
#
# COMPACT_ATOMS: atom_id res chain seq x y z
N MET A 1 -15.46 -4.74 32.91
CA MET A 1 -16.50 -4.09 32.08
C MET A 1 -17.42 -5.19 31.59
N GLU A 2 -18.74 -4.99 31.65
CA GLU A 2 -19.68 -6.04 31.25
C GLU A 2 -19.60 -6.28 29.73
N PRO A 3 -19.44 -7.54 29.28
CA PRO A 3 -19.52 -7.86 27.88
C PRO A 3 -20.89 -7.40 27.36
N PHE A 4 -20.93 -6.79 26.18
CA PHE A 4 -22.15 -6.29 25.50
C PHE A 4 -22.73 -4.95 26.00
N SER A 5 -22.04 -4.20 26.87
CA SER A 5 -22.42 -2.81 27.15
C SER A 5 -22.25 -1.92 25.92
N TRP A 6 -23.13 -0.93 25.73
CA TRP A 6 -23.00 0.05 24.64
C TRP A 6 -21.65 0.77 24.63
N GLY A 7 -21.09 1.07 25.81
CA GLY A 7 -19.77 1.67 25.94
C GLY A 7 -18.63 0.71 25.53
N TYR A 8 -18.77 -0.58 25.81
CA TYR A 8 -17.82 -1.61 25.39
C TYR A 8 -17.80 -1.76 23.86
N THR A 9 -18.99 -1.85 23.24
CA THR A 9 -19.13 -1.94 21.79
C THR A 9 -18.55 -0.70 21.09
N LEU A 10 -18.80 0.50 21.60
CA LEU A 10 -18.21 1.73 21.06
C LEU A 10 -16.68 1.72 21.12
N MET A 11 -16.11 1.32 22.27
CA MET A 11 -14.67 1.21 22.44
C MET A 11 -14.02 0.19 21.51
N MET A 12 -14.73 -0.91 21.20
CA MET A 12 -14.27 -1.89 20.21
C MET A 12 -14.16 -1.29 18.81
N TYR A 13 -15.18 -0.53 18.37
CA TYR A 13 -15.14 0.14 17.07
C TYR A 13 -14.04 1.20 17.01
N LEU A 14 -13.89 2.02 18.05
CA LEU A 14 -12.80 3.01 18.13
C LEU A 14 -11.43 2.36 18.03
N ARG A 15 -11.22 1.25 18.77
CA ARG A 15 -9.98 0.49 18.68
C ARG A 15 -9.78 -0.11 17.29
N GLY A 16 -10.83 -0.64 16.67
CA GLY A 16 -10.79 -1.18 15.31
C GLY A 16 -10.40 -0.13 14.28
N ILE A 17 -11.00 1.06 14.34
CA ILE A 17 -10.65 2.20 13.49
C ILE A 17 -9.20 2.63 13.74
N GLY A 18 -8.79 2.70 15.01
CA GLY A 18 -7.39 3.01 15.37
C GLY A 18 -6.40 2.06 14.71
N TRP A 19 -6.64 0.75 14.79
CA TRP A 19 -5.80 -0.25 14.12
C TRP A 19 -5.85 -0.14 12.59
N ALA A 20 -7.02 0.13 12.02
CA ALA A 20 -7.16 0.31 10.58
C ALA A 20 -6.33 1.50 10.07
N ILE A 21 -6.29 2.61 10.81
CA ILE A 21 -5.47 3.78 10.48
C ILE A 21 -3.98 3.44 10.57
N VAL A 22 -3.55 2.80 11.66
CA VAL A 22 -2.15 2.38 11.84
C VAL A 22 -1.71 1.45 10.71
N ALA A 23 -2.55 0.46 10.36
CA ALA A 23 -2.29 -0.43 9.24
C ALA A 23 -2.19 0.32 7.91
N ALA A 24 -3.14 1.22 7.61
CA ALA A 24 -3.15 2.00 6.39
C ALA A 24 -1.88 2.86 6.22
N ILE A 25 -1.41 3.48 7.30
CA ILE A 25 -0.16 4.24 7.31
C ILE A 25 1.03 3.29 7.06
N GLY A 26 1.12 2.17 7.78
CA GLY A 26 2.19 1.20 7.57
C GLY A 26 2.26 0.69 6.12
N PHE A 27 1.10 0.43 5.51
CA PHE A 27 1.03 -0.01 4.11
C PHE A 27 1.41 1.07 3.12
N SER A 28 1.00 2.33 3.32
CA SER A 28 1.39 3.41 2.42
C SER A 28 2.91 3.62 2.41
N PHE A 29 3.56 3.48 3.57
CA PHE A 29 5.02 3.45 3.67
C PHE A 29 5.64 2.27 2.92
N GLY A 30 5.08 1.06 3.07
CA GLY A 30 5.57 -0.14 2.38
C GLY A 30 5.50 -0.02 0.85
N VAL A 31 4.37 0.48 0.32
CA VAL A 31 4.19 0.72 -1.11
C VAL A 31 5.15 1.79 -1.62
N GLY A 32 5.28 2.90 -0.89
CA GLY A 32 6.22 3.97 -1.24
C GLY A 32 7.68 3.50 -1.26
N LEU A 33 8.07 2.64 -0.32
CA LEU A 33 9.40 2.04 -0.30
C LEU A 33 9.63 1.11 -1.49
N ALA A 34 8.65 0.29 -1.86
CA ALA A 34 8.76 -0.61 -3.00
C ALA A 34 8.98 0.14 -4.32
N ILE A 35 8.23 1.24 -4.53
CA ILE A 35 8.41 2.13 -5.69
C ILE A 35 9.81 2.74 -5.66
N LYS A 36 10.25 3.29 -4.52
CA LYS A 36 11.58 3.90 -4.40
C LYS A 36 12.73 2.92 -4.65
N VAL A 37 12.61 1.68 -4.17
CA VAL A 37 13.60 0.63 -4.44
C VAL A 37 13.61 0.26 -5.92
N PHE A 38 12.45 0.21 -6.56
CA PHE A 38 12.35 -0.01 -8.01
C PHE A 38 13.08 1.10 -8.78
N ASP A 39 12.75 2.37 -8.51
CA ASP A 39 13.38 3.53 -9.17
C ASP A 39 14.92 3.54 -9.00
N TRP A 40 15.44 3.06 -7.86
CA TRP A 40 16.89 2.90 -7.67
C TRP A 40 17.51 1.82 -8.55
N LEU A 41 16.81 0.71 -8.74
CA LEU A 41 17.27 -0.39 -9.58
C LEU A 41 17.21 -0.06 -11.07
N SER A 42 16.31 0.85 -11.47
CA SER A 42 16.05 1.24 -12.86
C SER A 42 16.70 2.57 -13.26
N THR A 43 17.75 2.98 -12.56
CA THR A 43 18.47 4.27 -12.68
C THR A 43 18.89 4.71 -14.10
N SER A 44 18.85 3.82 -15.09
CA SER A 44 19.14 4.12 -16.50
C SER A 44 17.96 4.68 -17.31
N ILE A 45 16.72 4.62 -16.81
CA ILE A 45 15.50 5.04 -17.51
C ILE A 45 14.65 5.92 -16.59
N ASP A 46 14.09 7.04 -17.11
CA ASP A 46 13.04 7.80 -16.41
C ASP A 46 11.67 7.20 -16.78
N GLU A 47 11.09 6.43 -15.86
CA GLU A 47 9.84 5.71 -16.11
C GLU A 47 8.67 6.66 -16.30
N TRP A 48 8.65 7.76 -15.56
CA TRP A 48 7.58 8.74 -15.64
C TRP A 48 7.62 9.49 -16.96
N GLU A 49 8.81 9.76 -17.48
CA GLU A 49 9.00 10.33 -18.81
C GLU A 49 8.60 9.34 -19.91
N GLU A 50 9.03 8.07 -19.80
CA GLU A 50 8.68 7.03 -20.78
C GLU A 50 7.17 6.74 -20.83
N ILE A 51 6.49 6.72 -19.68
CA ILE A 51 5.03 6.57 -19.62
C ILE A 51 4.34 7.76 -20.29
N LYS A 52 4.82 9.00 -20.06
CA LYS A 52 4.29 10.21 -20.72
C LYS A 52 4.50 10.20 -22.23
N LYS A 53 5.60 9.59 -22.71
CA LYS A 53 5.86 9.37 -24.15
C LYS A 53 5.01 8.26 -24.76
N GLY A 54 4.20 7.56 -23.95
CA GLY A 54 3.31 6.48 -24.41
C GLY A 54 3.94 5.10 -24.42
N ASN A 55 5.05 4.89 -23.72
CA ASN A 55 5.69 3.58 -23.61
C ASN A 55 4.87 2.64 -22.70
N ILE A 56 3.97 1.86 -23.31
CA ILE A 56 3.08 0.92 -22.62
C ILE A 56 3.89 -0.17 -21.87
N GLY A 57 5.07 -0.56 -22.36
CA GLY A 57 5.90 -1.57 -21.72
C GLY A 57 6.32 -1.16 -20.30
N VAL A 58 6.82 0.07 -20.17
CA VAL A 58 7.21 0.63 -18.86
C VAL A 58 6.00 0.78 -17.95
N ALA A 59 4.85 1.23 -18.48
CA ALA A 59 3.61 1.31 -17.72
C ALA A 59 3.17 -0.05 -17.16
N LEU A 60 3.26 -1.12 -17.96
CA LEU A 60 2.92 -2.48 -17.53
C LEU A 60 3.84 -3.00 -16.42
N ILE A 61 5.12 -2.65 -16.45
CA ILE A 61 6.06 -3.03 -15.39
C ILE A 61 5.67 -2.35 -14.06
N ILE A 62 5.38 -1.05 -14.09
CA ILE A 62 4.93 -0.31 -12.90
C ILE A 62 3.61 -0.85 -12.35
N VAL A 63 2.63 -1.13 -13.23
CA VAL A 63 1.37 -1.75 -12.81
C VAL A 63 1.61 -3.14 -12.20
N SER A 64 2.48 -3.95 -12.80
CA SER A 64 2.82 -5.27 -12.28
C SER A 64 3.48 -5.19 -10.90
N LEU A 65 4.36 -4.20 -10.67
CA LEU A 65 4.96 -3.93 -9.36
C LEU A 65 3.89 -3.60 -8.32
N ILE A 66 2.98 -2.67 -8.64
CA ILE A 66 1.90 -2.25 -7.73
C ILE A 66 0.99 -3.42 -7.38
N LEU A 67 0.59 -4.22 -8.39
CA LEU A 67 -0.22 -5.41 -8.19
C LEU A 67 0.49 -6.45 -7.32
N MET A 68 1.78 -6.69 -7.56
CA MET A 68 2.58 -7.64 -6.77
C MET A 68 2.68 -7.20 -5.30
N VAL A 69 2.94 -5.91 -5.05
CA VAL A 69 2.96 -5.35 -3.69
C VAL A 69 1.58 -5.49 -3.04
N GLY A 70 0.51 -5.18 -3.77
CA GLY A 70 -0.87 -5.36 -3.28
C GLY A 70 -1.19 -6.81 -2.91
N LEU A 71 -0.75 -7.79 -3.71
CA LEU A 71 -0.93 -9.21 -3.42
C LEU A 71 -0.13 -9.67 -2.20
N LEU A 72 1.10 -9.18 -2.04
CA LEU A 72 1.91 -9.44 -0.85
C LEU A 72 1.23 -8.90 0.42
N VAL A 73 0.68 -7.70 0.34
CA VAL A 73 -0.11 -7.09 1.41
C VAL A 73 -1.34 -7.91 1.74
N TYR A 74 -2.12 -8.31 0.73
CA TYR A 74 -3.31 -9.14 0.93
C TYR A 74 -3.00 -10.45 1.64
N LYS A 75 -1.87 -11.10 1.32
CA LYS A 75 -1.47 -12.36 1.97
C LYS A 75 -1.13 -12.19 3.46
N VAL A 76 -0.71 -11.00 3.88
CA VAL A 76 -0.24 -10.73 5.25
C VAL A 76 -1.40 -10.43 6.21
N ILE A 77 -2.53 -9.93 5.70
CA ILE A 77 -3.75 -9.61 6.46
C ILE A 77 -4.64 -10.85 6.59
#